data_AF-A0A9E2EU27-F1
#
_entry.id   AF-A0A9E2EU27-F1
#
_cell.length_a   1.000
_cell.length_b   1.000
_cell.length_c   1.000
_cell.angle_alpha   90.00
_cell.angle_beta   90.00
_cell.angle_gamma   90.00
#
_symmetry.space_group_name_H-M   'P 1'
#
loop_
_entity.id
_entity.type
_entity.pdbx_description
1 polymer ?
#
loop_
_entity_poly.entity_id
_entity_poly.type
_entity_poly.pdbx_seq_one_letter_code
_entity_poly.pdbx_strand_id
1 'polypeptide(L)'
;MKNTLLLILCFCAPMALISQGSNLTTEQWTTLEFTLLSQSQYENPYTDVEVWAYFTNQNGDTIKRPAFWDGDNIWKIRFTSPDSSSTWNWRLQASNTEDKGLHGITGSVSAKPYSGDSQLLANGLLKMAEGNRNVIQYSGKSFLVVGDTPWAIPFRATVDQVATYAKDRQGKGFNAALLMTLQPDMKAVGPNQRNTLEGFKRAFEDLSEGHINKINPSYFQYLDRLIEVLLHHEIVPVYQPVFHGFGWKGLKVLGNTI
;
A
#
# COMPACT_ATOMS: atom_id res chain seq x y z
N MET A 1 39.76 32.05 27.11
CA MET A 1 39.55 31.08 26.01
C MET A 1 38.05 30.95 25.82
N LYS A 2 37.52 31.41 24.68
CA LYS A 2 36.07 31.57 24.44
C LYS A 2 35.46 30.23 24.01
N ASN A 3 34.44 29.77 24.71
CA ASN A 3 33.61 28.62 24.33
C ASN A 3 32.62 29.06 23.24
N THR A 4 32.78 28.53 22.03
CA THR A 4 31.82 28.70 20.94
C THR A 4 30.84 27.52 20.97
N LEU A 5 29.61 27.78 21.38
CA LEU A 5 28.49 26.82 21.32
C LEU A 5 27.93 26.85 19.89
N LEU A 6 28.06 25.75 19.16
CA LEU A 6 27.52 25.61 17.80
C LEU A 6 26.04 25.22 17.90
N LEU A 7 25.13 26.19 17.70
CA LEU A 7 23.70 25.90 17.51
C LEU A 7 23.49 25.30 16.11
N ILE A 8 23.15 24.02 16.04
CA ILE A 8 22.68 23.39 14.80
C ILE A 8 21.19 23.76 14.65
N LEU A 9 20.89 24.74 13.80
CA LEU A 9 19.51 24.98 13.36
C LEU A 9 19.08 23.81 12.46
N CYS A 10 18.23 22.93 12.97
CA CYS A 10 17.46 22.00 12.15
C CYS A 10 16.52 22.80 11.24
N PHE A 11 16.85 22.85 9.96
CA PHE A 11 15.98 23.36 8.91
C PHE A 11 14.84 22.35 8.72
N CYS A 12 13.74 22.50 9.46
CA CYS A 12 12.48 21.85 9.13
C CYS A 12 11.98 22.47 7.82
N ALA A 13 12.17 21.76 6.71
CA ALA A 13 11.52 22.10 5.46
C ALA A 13 9.99 22.02 5.69
N PRO A 14 9.22 23.09 5.42
CA PRO A 14 7.78 23.04 5.58
C PRO A 14 7.23 22.06 4.53
N MET A 15 6.66 20.95 5.02
CA MET A 15 5.84 20.06 4.20
C MET A 15 4.67 20.90 3.70
N ALA A 16 4.58 21.06 2.38
CA ALA A 16 3.57 21.90 1.77
C ALA A 16 2.17 21.39 2.15
N LEU A 17 1.46 22.19 2.94
CA LEU A 17 0.03 22.08 3.16
C LEU A 17 -0.66 22.33 1.82
N ILE A 18 -1.10 21.27 1.14
CA ILE A 18 -2.03 21.43 0.03
C ILE A 18 -3.39 21.72 0.63
N SER A 19 -3.75 23.00 0.59
CA SER A 19 -5.10 23.51 0.78
C SER A 19 -6.09 22.79 -0.13
N GLN A 20 -7.27 22.47 0.41
CA GLN A 20 -8.44 21.99 -0.34
C GLN A 20 -8.70 22.92 -1.54
N GLY A 21 -8.45 22.44 -2.77
CA GLY A 21 -8.72 23.24 -3.98
C GLY A 21 -7.97 22.91 -5.26
N SER A 22 -7.18 21.84 -5.35
CA SER A 22 -6.52 21.47 -6.62
C SER A 22 -7.28 20.33 -7.32
N ASN A 23 -7.67 20.52 -8.58
CA ASN A 23 -8.04 19.43 -9.47
C ASN A 23 -6.88 18.44 -9.52
N LEU A 24 -7.01 17.32 -8.80
CA LEU A 24 -5.99 16.28 -8.80
C LEU A 24 -5.89 15.69 -10.20
N THR A 25 -4.71 15.23 -10.60
CA THR A 25 -4.52 14.56 -11.88
C THR A 25 -3.87 13.21 -11.65
N THR A 26 -4.29 12.20 -12.40
CA THR A 26 -3.69 10.87 -12.36
C THR A 26 -3.50 10.34 -13.77
N GLU A 27 -2.42 9.60 -14.00
CA GLU A 27 -2.30 8.79 -15.20
C GLU A 27 -3.15 7.52 -15.06
N GLN A 28 -3.75 7.06 -16.15
CA GLN A 28 -4.46 5.79 -16.20
C GLN A 28 -3.58 4.67 -15.62
N TRP A 29 -4.17 3.78 -14.83
CA TRP A 29 -3.50 2.65 -14.18
C TRP A 29 -2.47 2.98 -13.10
N THR A 30 -2.06 4.24 -12.94
CA THR A 30 -1.17 4.66 -11.85
C THR A 30 -1.93 4.83 -10.53
N THR A 31 -1.21 4.79 -9.41
CA THR A 31 -1.79 5.09 -8.09
C THR A 31 -1.70 6.59 -7.82
N LEU A 32 -2.85 7.23 -7.66
CA LEU A 32 -2.98 8.53 -7.01
C LEU A 32 -3.18 8.30 -5.51
N GLU A 33 -2.31 8.88 -4.69
CA GLU A 33 -2.48 8.95 -3.24
C GLU A 33 -2.68 10.40 -2.82
N PHE A 34 -3.69 10.66 -2.00
CA PHE A 34 -3.86 11.96 -1.36
C PHE A 34 -4.16 11.83 0.12
N THR A 35 -3.72 12.84 0.87
CA THR A 35 -3.77 12.90 2.33
C THR A 35 -4.97 13.71 2.80
N LEU A 36 -5.56 13.23 3.89
CA LEU A 36 -6.61 13.86 4.67
C LEU A 36 -6.13 13.98 6.11
N LEU A 37 -6.66 14.97 6.82
CA LEU A 37 -6.35 15.18 8.24
C LEU A 37 -7.65 15.07 9.02
N SER A 38 -7.69 14.09 9.92
CA SER A 38 -8.77 13.94 10.89
C SER A 38 -8.82 15.17 11.79
N GLN A 39 -10.05 15.63 12.06
CA GLN A 39 -10.34 16.68 13.04
C GLN A 39 -10.93 16.11 14.33
N SER A 40 -11.20 14.81 14.37
CA SER A 40 -11.58 14.10 15.58
C SER A 40 -10.38 13.42 16.22
N GLN A 41 -10.54 13.01 17.48
CA GLN A 41 -9.61 12.13 18.17
C GLN A 41 -10.27 10.77 18.34
N TYR A 42 -9.49 9.71 18.15
CA TYR A 42 -9.91 8.33 18.33
C TYR A 42 -8.93 7.63 19.25
N GLU A 43 -9.41 6.68 20.06
CA GLU A 43 -8.53 5.87 20.90
C GLU A 43 -7.71 4.91 20.04
N ASN A 44 -8.37 4.25 19.09
CA ASN A 44 -7.75 3.44 18.05
C ASN A 44 -8.27 3.85 16.66
N PRO A 45 -7.61 4.81 15.98
CA PRO A 45 -8.05 5.27 14.66
C PRO A 45 -8.16 4.15 13.60
N TYR A 46 -7.43 3.04 13.77
CA TYR A 46 -7.46 1.92 12.84
C TYR A 46 -8.74 1.08 12.95
N THR A 47 -9.32 0.94 14.14
CA THR A 47 -10.52 0.11 14.37
C THR A 47 -11.79 0.90 14.62
N ASP A 48 -11.68 2.14 15.11
CA ASP A 48 -12.82 2.87 15.67
C ASP A 48 -13.61 3.64 14.60
N VAL A 49 -12.99 3.89 13.44
CA VAL A 49 -13.61 4.66 12.36
C VAL A 49 -13.34 4.03 11.01
N GLU A 50 -14.40 3.92 10.21
CA GLU A 50 -14.32 3.55 8.80
C GLU A 50 -14.47 4.80 7.95
N VAL A 51 -13.67 4.93 6.90
CA VAL A 51 -13.77 6.05 5.97
C VAL A 51 -13.76 5.52 4.54
N TRP A 52 -14.77 5.92 3.77
CA TRP A 52 -14.95 5.48 2.39
C TRP A 52 -14.99 6.67 1.44
N ALA A 53 -14.27 6.58 0.34
CA ALA A 53 -14.34 7.51 -0.77
C ALA A 53 -15.14 6.88 -1.93
N TYR A 54 -16.14 7.61 -2.40
CA TYR A 54 -16.98 7.22 -3.53
C TYR A 54 -16.62 8.09 -4.71
N PHE A 55 -16.05 7.49 -5.75
CA PHE A 55 -15.70 8.13 -7.02
C PHE A 55 -16.80 7.86 -8.04
N THR A 56 -17.14 8.86 -8.84
CA THR A 56 -18.10 8.75 -9.95
C THR A 56 -17.60 9.57 -11.13
N ASN A 57 -17.52 8.96 -12.31
CA ASN A 57 -17.14 9.66 -13.53
C ASN A 57 -18.37 10.22 -14.27
N GLN A 58 -18.11 10.97 -15.34
CA GLN A 58 -19.14 11.60 -16.18
C GLN A 58 -20.04 10.59 -16.92
N ASN A 59 -19.56 9.36 -17.10
CA ASN A 59 -20.32 8.27 -17.73
C ASN A 59 -21.20 7.51 -16.72
N GLY A 60 -21.13 7.85 -15.43
CA GLY A 60 -21.87 7.19 -14.35
C GLY A 60 -21.17 5.96 -13.78
N ASP A 61 -19.94 5.63 -14.21
CA ASP A 61 -19.16 4.57 -13.58
C ASP A 61 -18.79 4.97 -12.14
N THR A 62 -18.76 4.00 -11.24
CA THR A 62 -18.48 4.24 -9.82
C THR A 62 -17.35 3.35 -9.31
N ILE A 63 -16.51 3.91 -8.44
CA ILE A 63 -15.47 3.18 -7.73
C ILE A 63 -15.53 3.57 -6.26
N LYS A 64 -15.62 2.59 -5.37
CA LYS A 64 -15.55 2.78 -3.92
C LYS A 64 -14.15 2.38 -3.42
N ARG A 65 -13.49 3.25 -2.65
CA ARG A 65 -12.17 2.98 -2.06
C ARG A 65 -12.19 3.24 -0.56
N PRO A 66 -11.59 2.37 0.26
CA PRO A 66 -11.37 2.70 1.67
C PRO A 66 -10.29 3.78 1.77
N ALA A 67 -10.45 4.71 2.69
CA ALA A 67 -9.31 5.43 3.24
C ALA A 67 -8.66 4.56 4.33
N PHE A 68 -7.40 4.83 4.63
CA PHE A 68 -6.67 4.14 5.68
C PHE A 68 -5.96 5.14 6.58
N TRP A 69 -5.86 4.79 7.86
CA TRP A 69 -5.08 5.53 8.85
C TRP A 69 -3.59 5.29 8.63
N ASP A 70 -2.80 6.36 8.60
CA ASP A 70 -1.35 6.32 8.33
C ASP A 70 -0.49 6.83 9.51
N GLY A 71 -1.07 6.86 10.71
CA GLY A 71 -0.45 7.40 11.92
C GLY A 71 -1.02 8.76 12.33
N ASP A 72 -0.92 9.09 13.62
CA ASP A 72 -1.42 10.35 14.19
C ASP A 72 -2.85 10.68 13.77
N ASN A 73 -3.11 11.88 13.23
CA ASN A 73 -4.39 12.27 12.64
C ASN A 73 -4.39 12.15 11.11
N ILE A 74 -3.44 11.43 10.52
CA ILE A 74 -3.24 11.33 9.07
C ILE A 74 -4.04 10.16 8.51
N TRP A 75 -4.80 10.46 7.47
CA TRP A 75 -5.55 9.49 6.67
C TRP A 75 -5.19 9.63 5.22
N LYS A 76 -5.27 8.54 4.46
CA LYS A 76 -4.93 8.53 3.04
C LYS A 76 -5.92 7.74 2.23
N ILE A 77 -6.07 8.12 0.96
CA ILE A 77 -6.85 7.38 -0.03
C ILE A 77 -5.96 7.08 -1.21
N ARG A 78 -6.04 5.84 -1.71
CA ARG A 78 -5.44 5.43 -2.99
C ARG A 78 -6.52 5.16 -4.02
N PHE A 79 -6.41 5.84 -5.16
CA PHE A 79 -7.29 5.73 -6.31
C PHE A 79 -6.50 5.49 -7.59
N THR A 80 -7.06 4.70 -8.50
CA THR A 80 -6.51 4.46 -9.84
C THR A 80 -7.64 4.60 -10.83
N SER A 81 -7.47 5.49 -11.81
CA SER A 81 -8.46 5.65 -12.89
C SER A 81 -8.34 4.48 -13.87
N PRO A 82 -9.47 3.85 -14.27
CA PRO A 82 -9.48 2.84 -15.29
C PRO A 82 -9.54 3.38 -16.72
N ASP A 83 -9.75 4.67 -16.87
CA ASP A 83 -9.75 5.37 -18.14
C ASP A 83 -8.70 6.49 -18.14
N SER A 84 -8.48 7.07 -19.32
CA SER A 84 -7.44 8.07 -19.57
C SER A 84 -7.98 9.48 -19.84
N SER A 85 -9.26 9.74 -19.61
CA SER A 85 -9.86 11.01 -20.05
C SER A 85 -11.01 11.52 -19.17
N SER A 86 -11.54 10.68 -18.28
CA SER A 86 -12.65 11.08 -17.42
C SER A 86 -12.17 11.97 -16.28
N THR A 87 -13.05 12.87 -15.87
CA THR A 87 -12.99 13.45 -14.52
C THR A 87 -13.84 12.62 -13.57
N TRP A 88 -13.22 12.16 -12.49
CA TRP A 88 -13.84 11.44 -11.39
C TRP A 88 -14.11 12.41 -10.25
N ASN A 89 -15.39 12.69 -9.98
CA ASN A 89 -15.79 13.40 -8.77
C ASN A 89 -15.81 12.41 -7.61
N TRP A 90 -15.39 12.83 -6.43
CA TRP A 90 -15.41 11.99 -5.25
C TRP A 90 -16.01 12.69 -4.04
N ARG A 91 -16.54 11.87 -3.13
CA ARG A 91 -17.04 12.29 -1.81
C ARG A 91 -16.60 11.31 -0.74
N LEU A 92 -16.30 11.83 0.45
CA LEU A 92 -15.93 11.03 1.62
C LEU A 92 -17.11 10.79 2.53
N GLN A 93 -17.15 9.60 3.12
CA GLN A 93 -18.09 9.20 4.15
C GLN A 93 -17.33 8.46 5.24
N ALA A 94 -17.14 9.13 6.38
CA ALA A 94 -16.70 8.48 7.61
C ALA A 94 -17.89 7.93 8.40
N SER A 95 -17.68 6.85 9.17
CA SER A 95 -18.64 6.31 10.15
C SER A 95 -18.89 7.30 11.29
N ASN A 96 -17.87 8.07 11.68
CA ASN A 96 -18.03 9.26 12.53
C ASN A 96 -18.35 10.48 11.66
N THR A 97 -19.62 10.90 11.62
CA THR A 97 -20.08 12.05 10.81
C THR A 97 -19.66 13.41 11.38
N GLU A 98 -19.17 13.43 12.61
CA GLU A 98 -18.67 14.67 13.25
C GLU A 98 -17.23 15.00 12.91
N ASP A 99 -16.46 14.05 12.37
CA ASP A 99 -15.13 14.33 11.84
C ASP A 99 -15.23 15.09 10.50
N LYS A 100 -15.23 16.42 10.57
CA LYS A 100 -15.28 17.30 9.38
C LYS A 100 -14.00 17.25 8.53
N GLY A 101 -12.94 16.58 9.03
CA GLY A 101 -11.73 16.27 8.28
C GLY A 101 -11.83 15.00 7.42
N LEU A 102 -12.82 14.13 7.68
CA LEU A 102 -12.97 12.83 7.01
C LEU A 102 -14.38 12.58 6.44
N HIS A 103 -15.39 13.36 6.82
CA HIS A 103 -16.78 13.20 6.39
C HIS A 103 -17.26 14.37 5.55
N GLY A 104 -17.98 14.09 4.45
CA GLY A 104 -18.66 15.11 3.64
C GLY A 104 -17.73 15.95 2.75
N ILE A 105 -16.43 15.70 2.78
CA ILE A 105 -15.46 16.35 1.89
C ILE A 105 -15.63 15.81 0.47
N THR A 106 -15.53 16.70 -0.51
CA THR A 106 -15.62 16.36 -1.93
C THR A 106 -14.41 16.90 -2.70
N GLY A 107 -14.22 16.36 -3.91
CA GLY A 107 -13.23 16.85 -4.85
C GLY A 107 -13.31 16.13 -6.18
N SER A 108 -12.30 16.33 -7.02
CA SER A 108 -12.23 15.74 -8.34
C SER A 108 -10.81 15.27 -8.69
N VAL A 109 -10.73 14.28 -9.59
CA VAL A 109 -9.50 13.79 -10.19
C VAL A 109 -9.70 13.73 -11.70
N SER A 110 -8.85 14.40 -12.47
CA SER A 110 -8.80 14.27 -13.93
C SER A 110 -7.83 13.16 -14.33
N ALA A 111 -8.33 12.17 -15.07
CA ALA A 111 -7.51 11.13 -15.63
C ALA A 111 -6.86 11.59 -16.95
N LYS A 112 -5.62 11.15 -17.18
CA LYS A 112 -4.89 11.37 -18.43
C LYS A 112 -4.23 10.07 -18.91
N PRO A 113 -3.80 9.96 -20.18
CA PRO A 113 -3.07 8.79 -20.67
C PRO A 113 -1.79 8.53 -19.87
N TYR A 114 -1.46 7.25 -19.68
CA TYR A 114 -0.17 6.86 -19.12
C TYR A 114 0.96 7.20 -20.11
N SER A 115 2.06 7.75 -19.61
CA SER A 115 3.18 8.22 -20.43
C SER A 115 4.54 7.62 -20.06
N GLY A 116 4.58 6.73 -19.07
CA GLY A 116 5.82 6.08 -18.63
C GLY A 116 6.15 4.79 -19.39
N ASP A 117 7.28 4.18 -18.99
CA ASP A 117 7.85 3.02 -19.69
C ASP A 117 7.40 1.66 -19.12
N SER A 118 6.67 1.64 -17.99
CA SER A 118 6.26 0.40 -17.34
C SER A 118 5.29 -0.37 -18.22
N GLN A 119 5.63 -1.61 -18.53
CA GLN A 119 4.81 -2.47 -19.38
C GLN A 119 3.56 -2.94 -18.64
N LEU A 120 3.65 -3.19 -17.33
CA LEU A 120 2.51 -3.46 -16.47
C LEU A 120 1.50 -2.32 -16.50
N LEU A 121 1.96 -1.07 -16.31
CA LEU A 121 1.05 0.07 -16.30
C LEU A 121 0.49 0.39 -17.69
N ALA A 122 1.31 0.32 -18.75
CA ALA A 122 0.86 0.59 -20.12
C ALA A 122 -0.20 -0.40 -20.63
N ASN A 123 -0.24 -1.63 -20.11
CA ASN A 123 -1.18 -2.67 -20.52
C ASN A 123 -2.36 -2.83 -19.54
N GLY A 124 -2.32 -2.17 -18.38
CA GLY A 124 -3.39 -2.11 -17.40
C GLY A 124 -3.51 -3.35 -16.52
N LEU A 125 -4.45 -3.29 -15.58
CA LEU A 125 -4.62 -4.30 -14.53
C LEU A 125 -4.87 -5.71 -15.08
N LEU A 126 -4.43 -6.72 -14.33
CA LEU A 126 -4.67 -8.13 -14.64
C LEU A 126 -6.15 -8.48 -14.50
N LYS A 127 -6.65 -9.30 -15.43
CA LYS A 127 -8.00 -9.88 -15.38
C LYS A 127 -8.01 -11.29 -15.97
N MET A 128 -9.10 -12.02 -15.72
CA MET A 128 -9.33 -13.28 -16.42
C MET A 128 -9.74 -13.01 -17.87
N ALA A 129 -9.20 -13.80 -18.80
CA ALA A 129 -9.74 -13.87 -20.16
C ALA A 129 -11.17 -14.41 -20.16
N GLU A 130 -11.96 -14.12 -21.20
CA GLU A 130 -13.37 -14.55 -21.32
C GLU A 130 -13.56 -16.07 -21.13
N GLY A 131 -12.62 -16.88 -21.63
CA GLY A 131 -12.63 -18.34 -21.45
C GLY A 131 -12.26 -18.84 -20.04
N ASN A 132 -11.92 -17.95 -19.10
CA ASN A 132 -11.60 -18.27 -17.69
C ASN A 132 -10.51 -19.34 -17.51
N ARG A 133 -9.49 -19.34 -18.37
CA ARG A 133 -8.34 -20.26 -18.29
C ARG A 133 -6.99 -19.55 -18.19
N ASN A 134 -6.92 -18.30 -18.63
CA ASN A 134 -5.69 -17.54 -18.70
C ASN A 134 -5.88 -16.17 -18.03
N VAL A 135 -4.81 -15.66 -17.45
CA VAL A 135 -4.71 -14.26 -17.02
C VAL A 135 -4.22 -13.43 -18.19
N ILE A 136 -4.84 -12.27 -18.39
CA ILE A 136 -4.47 -11.27 -19.38
C ILE A 136 -4.39 -9.91 -18.72
N GLN A 137 -3.68 -8.98 -19.34
CA GLN A 137 -3.75 -7.57 -18.96
C GLN A 137 -5.00 -6.93 -19.56
N TYR A 138 -5.40 -5.76 -19.06
CA TYR A 138 -6.59 -5.05 -19.51
C TYR A 138 -6.59 -4.81 -21.03
N SER A 139 -5.42 -4.53 -21.61
CA SER A 139 -5.19 -4.37 -23.06
C SER A 139 -5.45 -5.62 -23.90
N GLY A 140 -5.62 -6.79 -23.29
CA GLY A 140 -5.73 -8.09 -23.97
C GLY A 140 -4.40 -8.84 -24.10
N LYS A 141 -3.27 -8.21 -23.74
CA LYS A 141 -1.94 -8.85 -23.75
C LYS A 141 -1.92 -10.04 -22.78
N SER A 142 -1.43 -11.19 -23.23
CA SER A 142 -1.27 -12.37 -22.38
C SER A 142 -0.32 -12.11 -21.22
N PHE A 143 -0.65 -12.65 -20.04
CA PHE A 143 0.21 -12.60 -18.86
C PHE A 143 0.43 -14.01 -18.32
N LEU A 144 1.53 -14.64 -18.73
CA LEU A 144 1.97 -15.91 -18.14
C LEU A 144 2.69 -15.62 -16.82
N VAL A 145 2.19 -16.16 -15.72
CA VAL A 145 2.81 -15.97 -14.40
C VAL A 145 4.09 -16.82 -14.31
N VAL A 146 5.23 -16.15 -14.17
CA VAL A 146 6.53 -16.76 -13.88
C VAL A 146 6.95 -16.24 -12.51
N GLY A 147 6.50 -16.96 -11.48
CA GLY A 147 6.61 -16.53 -10.09
C GLY A 147 7.82 -17.11 -9.36
N ASP A 148 8.40 -16.29 -8.47
CA ASP A 148 9.32 -16.72 -7.42
C ASP A 148 8.65 -16.59 -6.04
N THR A 149 9.28 -17.16 -5.00
CA THR A 149 8.69 -17.33 -3.66
C THR A 149 9.48 -16.64 -2.53
N PRO A 150 9.78 -15.33 -2.63
CA PRO A 150 10.54 -14.60 -1.61
C PRO A 150 9.65 -14.20 -0.41
N TRP A 151 8.99 -15.19 0.19
CA TRP A 151 7.88 -15.02 1.13
C TRP A 151 8.12 -14.00 2.25
N ALA A 152 9.35 -13.90 2.74
CA ALA A 152 9.72 -13.11 3.91
C ALA A 152 10.18 -11.67 3.60
N ILE A 153 10.22 -11.25 2.32
CA ILE A 153 10.52 -9.86 1.94
C ILE A 153 9.76 -8.85 2.81
N PRO A 154 8.43 -8.98 2.99
CA PRO A 154 7.63 -7.99 3.70
C PRO A 154 8.02 -7.76 5.14
N PHE A 155 8.70 -8.68 5.83
CA PHE A 155 9.10 -8.50 7.24
C PHE A 155 10.60 -8.69 7.54
N ARG A 156 11.43 -9.09 6.56
CA ARG A 156 12.88 -9.28 6.77
C ARG A 156 13.78 -8.42 5.90
N ALA A 157 13.39 -8.15 4.67
CA ALA A 157 14.29 -7.53 3.69
C ALA A 157 14.37 -6.00 3.88
N THR A 158 15.50 -5.44 3.45
CA THR A 158 15.69 -4.00 3.23
C THR A 158 15.40 -3.64 1.77
N VAL A 159 15.19 -2.35 1.49
CA VAL A 159 15.01 -1.81 0.12
C VAL A 159 16.14 -2.27 -0.81
N ASP A 160 17.41 -2.15 -0.41
CA ASP A 160 18.57 -2.53 -1.26
C ASP A 160 18.62 -4.03 -1.56
N GLN A 161 18.24 -4.86 -0.58
CA GLN A 161 18.13 -6.31 -0.77
C GLN A 161 17.01 -6.64 -1.76
N VAL A 162 15.87 -5.95 -1.68
CA VAL A 162 14.76 -6.13 -2.63
C VAL A 162 15.15 -5.64 -4.02
N ALA A 163 15.89 -4.53 -4.16
CA ALA A 163 16.38 -4.04 -5.45
C ALA A 163 17.34 -5.03 -6.11
N THR A 164 18.26 -5.60 -5.33
CA THR A 164 19.19 -6.64 -5.79
C THR A 164 18.42 -7.89 -6.25
N TYR A 165 17.46 -8.35 -5.46
CA TYR A 165 16.58 -9.46 -5.80
C TYR A 165 15.79 -9.19 -7.08
N ALA A 166 15.13 -8.03 -7.16
CA ALA A 166 14.23 -7.68 -8.25
C ALA A 166 14.98 -7.57 -9.59
N LYS A 167 16.16 -6.94 -9.59
CA LYS A 167 17.03 -6.88 -10.77
C LYS A 167 17.45 -8.27 -11.26
N ASP A 168 17.86 -9.14 -10.35
CA ASP A 168 18.26 -10.52 -10.69
C ASP A 168 17.07 -11.33 -11.26
N ARG A 169 15.90 -11.20 -10.63
CA ARG A 169 14.68 -11.90 -11.06
C ARG A 169 14.17 -11.40 -12.41
N GLN A 170 14.17 -10.10 -12.64
CA GLN A 170 13.83 -9.51 -13.93
C GLN A 170 14.77 -10.00 -15.03
N GLY A 171 16.09 -10.05 -14.79
CA GLY A 171 17.07 -10.57 -15.75
C GLY A 171 16.91 -12.05 -16.08
N LYS A 172 16.19 -12.81 -15.24
CA LYS A 172 15.85 -14.23 -15.43
C LYS A 172 14.44 -14.46 -15.97
N GLY A 173 13.68 -13.40 -16.23
CA GLY A 173 12.32 -13.48 -16.78
C GLY A 173 11.22 -13.76 -15.75
N PHE A 174 11.49 -13.64 -14.45
CA PHE A 174 10.43 -13.68 -13.43
C PHE A 174 9.62 -12.38 -13.46
N ASN A 175 8.31 -12.50 -13.30
CA ASN A 175 7.37 -11.37 -13.34
C ASN A 175 6.38 -11.36 -12.17
N ALA A 176 6.54 -12.27 -11.20
CA ALA A 176 5.73 -12.29 -9.99
C ALA A 176 6.56 -12.71 -8.77
N ALA A 177 6.21 -12.16 -7.61
CA ALA A 177 6.80 -12.50 -6.32
C ALA A 177 5.70 -12.85 -5.33
N LEU A 178 5.72 -14.08 -4.82
CA LEU A 178 4.76 -14.54 -3.82
C LEU A 178 5.24 -14.11 -2.42
N LEU A 179 4.39 -13.36 -1.71
CA LEU A 179 4.75 -12.65 -0.48
C LEU A 179 3.80 -13.01 0.66
N MET A 180 4.34 -13.20 1.86
CA MET A 180 3.53 -13.18 3.08
C MET A 180 3.49 -11.75 3.59
N THR A 181 2.34 -11.09 3.48
CA THR A 181 2.20 -9.65 3.77
C THR A 181 2.60 -9.31 5.20
N LEU A 182 2.37 -10.23 6.13
CA LEU A 182 2.80 -10.14 7.52
C LEU A 182 3.54 -11.42 7.92
N GLN A 183 4.38 -11.31 8.95
CA GLN A 183 4.95 -12.49 9.57
C GLN A 183 3.80 -13.32 10.18
N PRO A 184 3.66 -14.61 9.81
CA PRO A 184 2.41 -15.33 10.04
C PRO A 184 2.30 -16.05 11.39
N ASP A 185 3.40 -16.14 12.12
CA ASP A 185 3.53 -17.04 13.26
C ASP A 185 3.46 -16.23 14.56
N MET A 186 2.35 -16.45 15.28
CA MET A 186 1.97 -15.76 16.50
C MET A 186 2.95 -15.98 17.65
N LYS A 187 3.71 -17.08 17.65
CA LYS A 187 4.61 -17.45 18.73
C LYS A 187 6.08 -17.25 18.38
N ALA A 188 6.38 -16.70 17.21
CA ALA A 188 7.74 -16.41 16.82
C ALA A 188 8.37 -15.37 17.76
N VAL A 189 9.55 -15.71 18.26
CA VAL A 189 10.40 -14.80 19.05
C VAL A 189 11.60 -14.38 18.21
N GLY A 190 12.03 -13.13 18.38
CA GLY A 190 13.15 -12.52 17.68
C GLY A 190 13.08 -10.99 17.70
N PRO A 191 14.21 -10.30 17.41
CA PRO A 191 14.25 -8.84 17.34
C PRO A 191 13.19 -8.26 16.41
N ASN A 192 12.53 -7.17 16.81
CA ASN A 192 11.53 -6.46 15.98
C ASN A 192 12.19 -5.59 14.89
N GLN A 193 13.06 -6.19 14.09
CA GLN A 193 13.90 -5.48 13.14
C GLN A 193 14.12 -6.31 11.86
N ARG A 194 14.18 -5.62 10.73
CA ARG A 194 14.59 -6.19 9.43
C ARG A 194 16.10 -6.43 9.42
N ASN A 195 16.57 -7.31 8.54
CA ASN A 195 18.00 -7.54 8.30
C ASN A 195 18.84 -7.74 9.58
N THR A 196 18.27 -8.44 10.56
CA THR A 196 18.92 -8.80 11.82
C THR A 196 18.84 -10.31 11.96
N LEU A 197 19.85 -10.93 12.59
CA LEU A 197 19.83 -12.36 12.88
C LEU A 197 18.55 -12.72 13.65
N GLU A 198 17.79 -13.70 13.15
CA GLU A 198 16.46 -14.10 13.65
C GLU A 198 15.39 -13.00 13.72
N GLY A 199 15.69 -11.80 13.23
CA GLY A 199 14.81 -10.64 13.28
C GLY A 199 13.72 -10.66 12.20
N PHE A 200 12.57 -10.10 12.57
CA PHE A 200 11.44 -9.83 11.70
C PHE A 200 10.65 -8.64 12.25
N LYS A 201 10.22 -7.75 11.35
CA LYS A 201 9.37 -6.62 11.72
C LYS A 201 7.92 -7.09 11.90
N ARG A 202 7.26 -6.61 12.96
CA ARG A 202 5.85 -6.90 13.27
C ARG A 202 4.93 -5.82 12.70
N ALA A 203 3.87 -6.25 12.03
CA ALA A 203 2.85 -5.39 11.44
C ALA A 203 1.77 -4.95 12.44
N PHE A 204 1.51 -5.80 13.44
CA PHE A 204 0.57 -5.56 14.52
C PHE A 204 1.23 -5.93 15.86
N GLU A 205 0.96 -5.15 16.91
CA GLU A 205 1.53 -5.37 18.24
C GLU A 205 0.85 -6.52 18.99
N ASP A 206 -0.43 -6.73 18.71
CA ASP A 206 -1.31 -7.75 19.28
C ASP A 206 -1.39 -9.05 18.45
N LEU A 207 -0.56 -9.16 17.40
CA LEU A 207 -0.53 -10.35 16.51
C LEU A 207 -0.28 -11.65 17.27
N SER A 208 0.61 -11.62 18.26
CA SER A 208 0.94 -12.81 19.05
C SER A 208 -0.23 -13.34 19.89
N GLU A 209 -1.23 -12.49 20.13
CA GLU A 209 -2.45 -12.82 20.87
C GLU A 209 -3.55 -13.34 19.93
N GLY A 210 -3.34 -13.25 18.61
CA GLY A 210 -4.32 -13.68 17.60
C GLY A 210 -5.21 -12.53 17.14
N HIS A 211 -4.77 -11.30 17.35
CA HIS A 211 -5.50 -10.09 16.99
C HIS A 211 -4.72 -9.26 15.98
N ILE A 212 -5.42 -8.40 15.25
CA ILE A 212 -4.84 -7.47 14.28
C ILE A 212 -5.39 -6.07 14.50
N ASN A 213 -5.65 -5.69 15.76
CA ASN A 213 -6.30 -4.43 16.11
C ASN A 213 -5.29 -3.30 16.38
N LYS A 214 -4.03 -3.62 16.72
CA LYS A 214 -2.98 -2.63 17.02
C LYS A 214 -1.95 -2.54 15.91
N ILE A 215 -2.33 -1.88 14.82
CA ILE A 215 -1.49 -1.75 13.62
C ILE A 215 -0.26 -0.86 13.87
N ASN A 216 0.85 -1.19 13.20
CA ASN A 216 2.04 -0.35 13.12
C ASN A 216 2.13 0.28 11.72
N PRO A 217 1.74 1.57 11.53
CA PRO A 217 1.75 2.22 10.21
C PRO A 217 3.12 2.20 9.52
N SER A 218 4.20 2.38 10.29
CA SER A 218 5.58 2.38 9.75
C SER A 218 5.96 1.05 9.09
N TYR A 219 5.32 -0.07 9.47
CA TYR A 219 5.49 -1.35 8.79
C TYR A 219 5.01 -1.27 7.34
N PHE A 220 3.79 -0.77 7.14
CA PHE A 220 3.11 -0.74 5.85
C PHE A 220 3.68 0.34 4.95
N GLN A 221 4.05 1.50 5.50
CA GLN A 221 4.82 2.53 4.78
C GLN A 221 6.18 1.99 4.28
N TYR A 222 6.83 1.13 5.06
CA TYR A 222 8.05 0.46 4.59
C TYR A 222 7.74 -0.60 3.53
N LEU A 223 6.65 -1.36 3.71
CA LEU A 223 6.21 -2.35 2.73
C LEU A 223 5.91 -1.69 1.38
N ASP A 224 5.23 -0.55 1.35
CA ASP A 224 4.96 0.22 0.12
C ASP A 224 6.25 0.46 -0.68
N ARG A 225 7.32 0.91 -0.02
CA ARG A 225 8.63 1.08 -0.67
C ARG A 225 9.22 -0.21 -1.23
N LEU A 226 9.05 -1.34 -0.54
CA LEU A 226 9.50 -2.64 -1.05
C LEU A 226 8.71 -3.05 -2.31
N ILE A 227 7.41 -2.76 -2.33
CA ILE A 227 6.52 -3.07 -3.44
C ILE A 227 6.79 -2.16 -4.63
N GLU A 228 7.05 -0.88 -4.43
CA GLU A 228 7.47 0.05 -5.47
C GLU A 228 8.72 -0.46 -6.20
N VAL A 229 9.70 -1.02 -5.48
CA VAL A 229 10.87 -1.64 -6.09
C VAL A 229 10.50 -2.84 -6.97
N LEU A 230 9.64 -3.74 -6.48
CA LEU A 230 9.19 -4.88 -7.29
C LEU A 230 8.47 -4.43 -8.56
N LEU A 231 7.55 -3.46 -8.44
CA LEU A 231 6.79 -2.93 -9.57
C LEU A 231 7.67 -2.21 -10.59
N HIS A 232 8.69 -1.45 -10.15
CA HIS A 232 9.68 -0.83 -11.05
C HIS A 232 10.40 -1.88 -11.90
N HIS A 233 10.62 -3.06 -11.36
CA HIS A 233 11.24 -4.19 -12.07
C HIS A 233 10.22 -5.07 -12.81
N GLU A 234 8.99 -4.62 -13.00
CA GLU A 234 7.91 -5.36 -13.68
C GLU A 234 7.54 -6.67 -12.98
N ILE A 235 7.77 -6.74 -11.65
CA ILE A 235 7.44 -7.90 -10.82
C ILE A 235 6.16 -7.61 -10.04
N VAL A 236 5.11 -8.36 -10.33
CA VAL A 236 3.81 -8.24 -9.67
C VAL A 236 3.86 -8.94 -8.29
N PRO A 237 3.62 -8.22 -7.18
CA PRO A 237 3.50 -8.85 -5.88
C PRO A 237 2.19 -9.65 -5.80
N VAL A 238 2.30 -10.92 -5.39
CA VAL A 238 1.17 -11.79 -5.10
C VAL A 238 1.08 -11.94 -3.59
N TYR A 239 0.12 -11.26 -2.98
CA TYR A 239 -0.03 -11.22 -1.54
C TYR A 239 -0.75 -12.45 -1.01
N GLN A 240 -0.17 -13.01 0.05
CA GLN A 240 -0.88 -13.81 1.03
C GLN A 240 -1.09 -12.94 2.28
N PRO A 241 -2.25 -12.26 2.40
CA PRO A 241 -2.46 -11.20 3.39
C PRO A 241 -2.40 -11.73 4.82
N VAL A 242 -3.09 -12.84 5.07
CA VAL A 242 -3.00 -13.61 6.30
C VAL A 242 -2.71 -15.06 5.93
N PHE A 243 -1.68 -15.65 6.54
CA PHE A 243 -1.24 -16.99 6.20
C PHE A 243 -2.04 -18.04 6.99
N HIS A 244 -2.62 -19.01 6.27
CA HIS A 244 -3.48 -20.07 6.83
C HIS A 244 -2.83 -21.47 6.80
N GLY A 245 -1.63 -21.59 6.21
CA GLY A 245 -0.89 -22.86 6.10
C GLY A 245 -0.01 -23.18 7.32
N PHE A 246 1.16 -23.79 7.12
CA PHE A 246 2.15 -23.98 8.19
C PHE A 246 2.90 -22.68 8.53
N GLY A 247 3.13 -22.41 9.82
CA GLY A 247 3.82 -21.18 10.24
C GLY A 247 5.18 -21.05 9.60
N TRP A 248 5.65 -19.82 9.39
CA TRP A 248 6.96 -19.57 8.79
C TRP A 248 8.11 -20.24 9.61
N LYS A 249 7.97 -20.33 10.93
CA LYS A 249 8.83 -21.14 11.81
C LYS A 249 8.17 -22.44 12.29
N GLY A 250 7.06 -22.86 11.68
CA GLY A 250 6.33 -24.08 12.00
C GLY A 250 5.51 -24.05 13.29
N LEU A 251 5.28 -22.88 13.90
CA LEU A 251 4.47 -22.76 15.12
C LEU A 251 2.99 -22.46 14.79
N LYS A 252 2.31 -21.63 15.62
CA LYS A 252 0.87 -21.37 15.49
C LYS A 252 0.60 -20.21 14.51
N VAL A 253 -0.12 -20.50 13.43
CA VAL A 253 -0.46 -19.51 12.40
C VAL A 253 -1.66 -18.63 12.74
N LEU A 254 -1.58 -17.38 12.32
CA LEU A 254 -2.62 -16.38 12.52
C LEU A 254 -3.92 -16.71 11.76
N GLY A 255 -3.84 -17.20 10.51
CA GLY A 255 -5.01 -17.37 9.65
C GLY A 255 -6.09 -18.33 10.16
N ASN A 256 -5.75 -19.23 11.09
CA ASN A 256 -6.73 -20.15 11.69
C ASN A 256 -7.34 -19.60 12.99
N THR A 257 -7.02 -18.37 13.37
CA THR A 257 -7.38 -17.77 14.66
C THR A 257 -8.22 -16.49 14.52
N ILE A 258 -8.01 -15.73 13.44
CA ILE A 258 -8.74 -14.48 13.16
C ILE A 258 -10.09 -14.70 12.49
#